data_AF-A0A7W0EWP5-F1
#
_entry.id   AF-A0A7W0EWP5-F1
#
_cell.length_a   1.000
_cell.length_b   1.000
_cell.length_c   1.000
_cell.angle_alpha   90.00
_cell.angle_beta   90.00
_cell.angle_gamma   90.00
#
_symmetry.space_group_name_H-M   'P 1'
#
loop_
_entity.id
_entity.type
_entity.pdbx_description
1 polymer ?
#
loop_
_entity_poly.entity_id
_entity_poly.type
_entity_poly.pdbx_seq_one_letter_code
_entity_poly.pdbx_strand_id
1 'polypeptide(L)'
;MKERRMKGLVKRGRKRTCFMWMSLLLLWGMAMMVPSGALAGEPVLHYYDKLLDVSLLESGQIWVVGHAGKLIHSENFGKDWVSQDAGTLKGLFSVCFVTPEKGWISGELGQILHTEDGGKTWAVQGEGVTTLPLLMIRF
;
A
#
# COMPACT_ATOMS: atom_id res chain seq x y z
N MET A 1 29.40 -84.15 6.43
CA MET A 1 29.27 -83.50 5.10
C MET A 1 29.08 -82.00 5.34
N LYS A 2 29.76 -81.08 4.65
CA LYS A 2 29.71 -80.75 3.20
C LYS A 2 28.32 -80.23 2.77
N GLU A 3 28.16 -79.10 2.05
CA GLU A 3 29.14 -78.08 1.63
C GLU A 3 28.50 -76.78 1.06
N ARG A 4 28.93 -75.57 1.50
CA ARG A 4 28.84 -74.26 0.74
C ARG A 4 27.37 -73.86 0.36
N ARG A 5 26.98 -72.91 -0.52
CA ARG A 5 27.28 -71.47 -0.88
C ARG A 5 25.98 -70.92 -1.56
N MET A 6 25.63 -69.62 -1.75
CA MET A 6 26.17 -68.27 -1.44
C MET A 6 25.06 -67.18 -1.55
N LYS A 7 25.28 -65.98 -0.95
CA LYS A 7 24.83 -64.61 -1.32
C LYS A 7 23.48 -64.36 -2.04
N GLY A 8 22.62 -63.53 -1.42
CA GLY A 8 21.63 -62.67 -2.11
C GLY A 8 21.83 -61.20 -1.73
N LEU A 9 21.92 -60.28 -2.71
CA LEU A 9 22.32 -58.88 -2.49
C LEU A 9 21.20 -57.90 -2.89
N VAL A 10 20.41 -57.45 -1.91
CA VAL A 10 19.31 -56.50 -2.12
C VAL A 10 19.82 -55.06 -2.07
N LYS A 11 19.68 -54.33 -3.19
CA LYS A 11 20.16 -52.94 -3.32
C LYS A 11 19.20 -51.96 -2.63
N ARG A 12 19.68 -51.17 -1.66
CA ARG A 12 18.91 -50.05 -1.09
C ARG A 12 18.75 -48.92 -2.12
N GLY A 13 17.52 -48.69 -2.59
CA GLY A 13 17.17 -47.56 -3.46
C GLY A 13 17.34 -46.21 -2.76
N ARG A 14 18.19 -45.33 -3.30
CA ARG A 14 18.62 -44.08 -2.66
C ARG A 14 17.69 -42.92 -3.04
N LYS A 15 16.56 -42.75 -2.34
CA LYS A 15 15.63 -41.61 -2.51
C LYS A 15 16.38 -40.27 -2.36
N ARG A 16 16.71 -39.59 -3.46
CA ARG A 16 17.47 -38.32 -3.45
C ARG A 16 16.95 -37.20 -4.36
N THR A 17 16.04 -37.50 -5.29
CA THR A 17 15.53 -36.51 -6.26
C THR A 17 14.38 -35.64 -5.73
N CYS A 18 13.53 -36.17 -4.84
CA CYS A 18 12.32 -35.48 -4.37
C CYS A 18 12.62 -34.22 -3.53
N PHE A 19 13.62 -34.29 -2.64
CA PHE A 19 13.94 -33.21 -1.70
C PHE A 19 14.34 -31.89 -2.38
N MET A 20 15.00 -31.95 -3.54
CA MET A 20 15.56 -30.76 -4.20
C MET A 20 14.49 -29.87 -4.87
N TRP A 21 13.36 -30.47 -5.26
CA TRP A 21 12.20 -29.74 -5.77
C TRP A 21 11.32 -29.17 -4.64
N MET A 22 11.22 -29.89 -3.51
CA MET A 22 10.52 -29.39 -2.32
C MET A 22 11.18 -28.10 -1.77
N SER A 23 12.51 -28.00 -1.77
CA SER A 23 13.22 -26.77 -1.39
C SER A 23 12.93 -25.58 -2.30
N LEU A 24 12.76 -25.80 -3.62
CA LEU A 24 12.39 -24.75 -4.57
C LEU A 24 10.94 -24.27 -4.36
N LEU A 25 10.01 -25.20 -4.11
CA LEU A 25 8.62 -24.87 -3.77
C LEU A 25 8.49 -24.16 -2.41
N LEU A 26 9.32 -24.47 -1.43
CA LEU A 26 9.36 -23.74 -0.15
C LEU A 26 9.89 -22.32 -0.32
N LEU A 27 10.96 -22.12 -1.10
CA LEU A 27 11.49 -20.78 -1.40
C LEU A 27 10.50 -19.94 -2.21
N TRP A 28 9.81 -20.53 -3.20
CA TRP A 28 8.78 -19.84 -3.98
C TRP A 28 7.52 -19.55 -3.16
N GLY A 29 7.07 -20.51 -2.33
CA GLY A 29 5.97 -20.32 -1.40
C GLY A 29 6.24 -19.22 -0.36
N MET A 30 7.47 -19.12 0.15
CA MET A 30 7.89 -18.00 1.00
C MET A 30 7.89 -16.67 0.25
N ALA A 31 8.36 -16.61 -1.00
CA ALA A 31 8.31 -15.40 -1.81
C ALA A 31 6.87 -14.91 -2.06
N MET A 32 5.91 -15.82 -2.24
CA MET A 32 4.48 -15.52 -2.37
C MET A 32 3.81 -15.13 -1.03
N MET A 33 4.50 -15.30 0.10
CA MET A 33 4.03 -14.95 1.44
C MET A 33 4.63 -13.64 1.96
N VAL A 34 5.47 -12.98 1.16
CA VAL A 34 5.95 -11.60 1.38
C VAL A 34 4.82 -10.63 0.98
N PRO A 35 4.26 -9.82 1.90
CA PRO A 35 3.33 -8.76 1.52
C PRO A 35 4.03 -7.78 0.56
N SER A 36 3.34 -7.25 -0.43
CA SER A 36 3.97 -6.52 -1.55
C SER A 36 4.75 -5.24 -1.16
N GLY A 37 4.62 -4.75 0.09
CA GLY A 37 5.42 -3.66 0.65
C GLY A 37 6.60 -4.08 1.55
N ALA A 38 6.88 -5.38 1.71
CA ALA A 38 7.95 -5.88 2.57
C ALA A 38 9.33 -5.99 1.88
N LEU A 39 9.43 -5.58 0.61
CA LEU A 39 10.71 -5.23 -0.01
C LEU A 39 11.10 -3.82 0.45
N ALA A 40 11.92 -3.74 1.50
CA ALA A 40 12.62 -2.52 1.93
C ALA A 40 11.78 -1.22 1.98
N GLY A 41 10.54 -1.29 2.48
CA GLY A 41 9.68 -0.16 2.88
C GLY A 41 9.77 1.08 1.99
N GLU A 42 9.10 1.07 0.84
CA GLU A 42 9.07 2.18 -0.12
C GLU A 42 8.86 3.54 0.57
N PRO A 43 9.66 4.58 0.24
CA PRO A 43 9.59 5.86 0.94
C PRO A 43 8.28 6.57 0.62
N VAL A 44 7.57 7.03 1.66
CA VAL A 44 6.27 7.72 1.56
C VAL A 44 6.33 8.97 0.66
N LEU A 45 7.52 9.57 0.51
CA LEU A 45 7.80 10.67 -0.42
C LEU A 45 8.90 10.26 -1.41
N HIS A 46 8.61 10.41 -2.71
CA HIS A 46 9.56 10.29 -3.81
C HIS A 46 9.82 11.67 -4.44
N TYR A 47 11.02 11.89 -4.97
CA TYR A 47 11.39 13.15 -5.64
C TYR A 47 10.48 13.53 -6.83
N TYR A 48 9.81 12.54 -7.45
CA TYR A 48 8.91 12.73 -8.58
C TYR A 48 7.42 12.88 -8.20
N ASP A 49 7.08 12.85 -6.90
CA ASP A 49 5.71 13.07 -6.43
C ASP A 49 5.25 14.50 -6.75
N LYS A 50 4.15 14.63 -7.50
CA LYS A 50 3.52 15.92 -7.79
C LYS A 50 2.47 16.24 -6.74
N LEU A 51 2.94 16.77 -5.61
CA LEU A 51 2.12 17.33 -4.54
C LEU A 51 1.51 18.66 -5.00
N LEU A 52 0.28 18.97 -4.59
CA LEU A 52 -0.52 20.08 -5.15
C LEU A 52 -1.14 20.99 -4.08
N ASP A 53 -1.59 20.46 -2.94
CA ASP A 53 -2.19 21.25 -1.86
C ASP A 53 -1.90 20.64 -0.48
N VAL A 54 -1.96 21.47 0.56
CA VAL A 54 -1.64 21.12 1.95
C VAL A 54 -2.60 21.79 2.94
N SER A 55 -3.06 21.02 3.92
CA SER A 55 -3.83 21.50 5.08
C SER A 55 -3.05 21.19 6.37
N LEU A 56 -2.80 22.21 7.17
CA LEU A 56 -2.17 22.14 8.50
C LEU A 56 -3.23 22.52 9.55
N LEU A 57 -3.32 21.73 10.61
CA LEU A 57 -4.21 21.98 11.75
C LEU A 57 -3.39 22.36 12.99
N GLU A 58 -4.00 23.11 13.92
CA GLU A 58 -3.35 23.53 15.18
C GLU A 58 -2.87 22.35 16.05
N SER A 59 -3.46 21.16 15.88
CA SER A 59 -3.05 19.91 16.52
C SER A 59 -1.68 19.39 16.08
N GLY A 60 -1.08 19.97 15.03
CA GLY A 60 0.14 19.47 14.40
C GLY A 60 -0.09 18.43 13.31
N GLN A 61 -1.35 18.09 13.03
CA GLN A 61 -1.72 17.28 11.88
C GLN A 61 -1.46 18.04 10.57
N ILE A 62 -0.87 17.36 9.59
CA ILE A 62 -0.68 17.85 8.22
C ILE A 62 -1.23 16.82 7.24
N TRP A 63 -1.98 17.29 6.26
CA TRP A 63 -2.51 16.52 5.14
C TRP A 63 -2.00 17.11 3.83
N VAL A 64 -1.45 16.29 2.94
CA VAL A 64 -0.95 16.72 1.62
C VAL A 64 -1.53 15.82 0.52
N VAL A 65 -2.01 16.44 -0.56
CA VAL A 65 -2.59 15.77 -1.73
C VAL A 65 -1.77 15.99 -2.99
N GLY A 66 -1.92 15.10 -3.98
CA GLY A 66 -1.27 15.23 -5.28
C GLY A 66 -1.83 14.33 -6.38
N HIS A 67 -1.09 14.23 -7.49
CA HIS A 67 -1.44 13.35 -8.60
C HIS A 67 -1.49 11.86 -8.22
N ALA A 68 -2.16 11.05 -9.06
CA ALA A 68 -2.16 9.58 -8.99
C ALA A 68 -2.65 9.01 -7.63
N GLY A 69 -3.63 9.65 -7.00
CA GLY A 69 -4.16 9.24 -5.69
C GLY A 69 -3.27 9.58 -4.51
N LYS A 70 -2.16 10.33 -4.69
CA LYS A 70 -1.21 10.63 -3.62
C LYS A 70 -1.90 11.39 -2.48
N LEU A 71 -2.03 10.73 -1.34
CA LEU A 71 -2.50 11.29 -0.09
C LEU A 71 -1.54 10.86 1.02
N ILE A 72 -0.93 11.83 1.71
CA ILE A 72 -0.02 11.58 2.82
C ILE A 72 -0.41 12.42 4.03
N HIS A 73 -0.13 11.87 5.21
CA HIS A 73 -0.47 12.44 6.50
C HIS A 73 0.75 12.48 7.43
N SER A 74 0.77 13.46 8.34
CA SER A 74 1.67 13.53 9.47
C SER A 74 0.89 13.98 10.71
N GLU A 75 1.08 13.31 11.85
CA GLU A 75 0.47 13.72 13.13
C GLU A 75 1.34 14.72 13.91
N ASN A 76 2.59 14.96 13.49
CA ASN A 76 3.63 15.50 14.37
C ASN A 76 4.43 16.68 13.81
N PHE A 77 3.75 17.57 13.07
CA PHE A 77 4.32 18.73 12.37
C PHE A 77 5.31 18.35 11.25
N GLY A 78 5.05 17.25 10.54
CA GLY A 78 5.81 16.86 9.34
C GLY A 78 7.17 16.21 9.62
N LYS A 79 7.42 15.70 10.83
CA LYS A 79 8.66 14.97 11.16
C LYS A 79 8.62 13.56 10.57
N ASP A 80 7.49 12.89 10.75
CA ASP A 80 7.19 11.56 10.21
C ASP A 80 5.97 11.64 9.29
N TRP A 81 5.94 10.81 8.25
CA TRP A 81 4.89 10.80 7.23
C TRP A 81 4.38 9.38 6.97
N VAL A 82 3.08 9.25 6.75
CA VAL A 82 2.39 7.98 6.45
C VAL A 82 1.52 8.19 5.21
N SER A 83 1.57 7.24 4.26
CA SER A 83 0.64 7.26 3.12
C SER A 83 -0.74 6.79 3.57
N GLN A 84 -1.79 7.48 3.15
CA GLN A 84 -3.18 7.11 3.40
C GLN A 84 -3.85 6.68 2.09
N ASP A 85 -4.85 5.81 2.18
CA ASP A 85 -5.64 5.40 1.01
C ASP A 85 -6.80 6.36 0.79
N ALA A 86 -6.81 7.04 -0.36
CA ALA A 86 -7.89 7.92 -0.79
C ALA A 86 -9.06 7.16 -1.48
N GLY A 87 -8.97 5.83 -1.60
CA GLY A 87 -9.92 4.99 -2.33
C GLY A 87 -9.90 5.21 -3.85
N THR A 88 -8.88 5.90 -4.38
CA THR A 88 -8.81 6.27 -5.79
C THR A 88 -7.38 6.56 -6.27
N LEU A 89 -7.13 6.38 -7.57
CA LEU A 89 -5.87 6.74 -8.25
C LEU A 89 -5.98 8.01 -9.09
N LYS A 90 -7.11 8.74 -8.99
CA LYS A 90 -7.32 10.04 -9.66
C LYS A 90 -6.42 11.13 -9.09
N GLY A 91 -6.19 12.21 -9.84
CA GLY A 91 -5.53 13.39 -9.30
C GLY A 91 -6.33 14.01 -8.15
N LEU A 92 -5.68 14.24 -7.00
CA LEU A 92 -6.24 14.95 -5.84
C LEU A 92 -5.65 16.36 -5.83
N PHE A 93 -6.50 17.38 -5.88
CA PHE A 93 -6.11 18.75 -6.23
C PHE A 93 -6.17 19.73 -5.07
N SER A 94 -7.07 19.52 -4.11
CA SER A 94 -7.19 20.39 -2.94
C SER A 94 -7.65 19.61 -1.72
N VAL A 95 -7.16 20.00 -0.53
CA VAL A 95 -7.51 19.38 0.77
C VAL A 95 -7.81 20.46 1.80
N CYS A 96 -8.86 20.24 2.61
CA CYS A 96 -9.26 21.17 3.66
C CYS A 96 -9.95 20.41 4.81
N PHE A 97 -9.54 20.69 6.05
CA PHE A 97 -10.17 20.19 7.27
C PHE A 97 -10.80 21.34 8.06
N VAL A 98 -11.98 21.10 8.63
CA VAL A 98 -12.71 22.07 9.48
C VAL A 98 -12.66 21.70 10.96
N THR A 99 -12.42 20.42 11.26
CA THR A 99 -12.00 19.91 12.59
C THR A 99 -10.92 18.84 12.38
N PRO A 100 -10.22 18.35 13.42
CA PRO A 100 -9.28 17.24 13.29
C PRO A 100 -9.88 15.93 12.75
N GLU A 101 -11.20 15.78 12.86
CA GLU A 101 -11.95 14.60 12.42
C GLU A 101 -12.57 14.79 11.03
N LYS A 102 -12.99 16.03 10.70
CA LYS A 102 -13.81 16.32 9.52
C LYS A 102 -13.06 17.11 8.46
N GLY A 103 -12.96 16.53 7.26
CA GLY A 103 -12.30 17.15 6.12
C GLY A 103 -12.78 16.66 4.75
N TRP A 104 -12.36 17.37 3.72
CA TRP A 104 -12.69 17.14 2.31
C TRP A 104 -11.45 17.19 1.43
N ILE A 105 -11.51 16.42 0.33
CA ILE A 105 -10.55 16.49 -0.77
C ILE A 105 -11.33 16.66 -2.08
N SER A 106 -10.89 17.57 -2.95
CA SER A 106 -11.37 17.66 -4.33
C SER A 106 -10.38 17.04 -5.30
N GLY A 107 -10.88 16.54 -6.44
CA GLY A 107 -10.04 15.89 -7.43
C GLY A 107 -10.58 15.87 -8.85
N GLU A 108 -9.99 14.96 -9.62
CA GLU A 108 -10.21 14.79 -11.05
C GLU A 108 -11.65 14.35 -11.39
N LEU A 109 -12.17 14.87 -12.50
CA LEU A 109 -13.56 14.67 -12.95
C LEU A 109 -14.59 15.09 -11.88
N GLY A 110 -14.32 16.17 -11.15
CA GLY A 110 -15.24 16.73 -10.15
C GLY A 110 -15.45 15.86 -8.90
N GLN A 111 -14.57 14.89 -8.64
CA GLN A 111 -14.67 14.02 -7.48
C GLN A 111 -14.55 14.81 -6.17
N ILE A 112 -15.40 14.48 -5.20
CA ILE A 112 -15.33 14.96 -3.82
C ILE A 112 -15.21 13.77 -2.87
N LEU A 113 -14.13 13.73 -2.10
CA LEU A 113 -13.93 12.81 -0.98
C LEU A 113 -14.17 13.55 0.33
N HIS A 114 -14.60 12.83 1.36
CA HIS A 114 -14.89 13.36 2.69
C HIS A 114 -14.57 12.33 3.79
N THR A 115 -14.15 12.83 4.95
CA THR A 115 -13.90 12.03 6.14
C THR A 115 -14.64 12.60 7.36
N GLU A 116 -15.06 11.73 8.27
CA GLU A 116 -15.65 12.03 9.58
C GLU A 116 -14.79 11.46 10.74
N ASP A 117 -13.65 10.81 10.42
CA ASP A 117 -12.87 10.02 11.38
C ASP A 117 -11.41 10.44 11.49
N GLY A 118 -11.04 11.59 10.92
CA GLY A 118 -9.66 12.06 10.84
C GLY A 118 -8.88 11.38 9.71
N GLY A 119 -9.53 11.20 8.56
CA GLY A 119 -8.93 10.70 7.32
C GLY A 119 -8.45 9.26 7.36
N LYS A 120 -8.95 8.44 8.31
CA LYS A 120 -8.74 6.99 8.38
C LYS A 120 -9.60 6.27 7.35
N THR A 121 -10.76 6.84 7.03
CA THR A 121 -11.58 6.47 5.88
C THR A 121 -11.99 7.70 5.09
N TRP A 122 -12.07 7.54 3.76
CA TRP A 122 -12.48 8.57 2.81
C TRP A 122 -13.67 8.06 1.98
N ALA A 123 -14.84 8.67 2.19
CA ALA A 123 -16.06 8.37 1.46
C ALA A 123 -16.23 9.32 0.27
N VAL A 124 -16.64 8.80 -0.88
CA VAL A 124 -17.03 9.62 -2.04
C VAL A 124 -18.38 10.27 -1.75
N GLN A 125 -18.42 11.60 -1.64
CA GLN A 125 -19.67 12.37 -1.50
C GLN A 125 -20.27 12.77 -2.85
N GLY A 126 -19.45 12.81 -3.91
CA GLY A 126 -19.91 13.05 -5.27
C GLY A 126 -19.06 12.29 -6.28
N GLU A 127 -19.70 11.40 -7.03
CA GLU A 127 -19.13 10.90 -8.29
C GLU A 127 -19.27 11.96 -9.39
N GLY A 128 -18.39 11.89 -10.39
CA GLY A 128 -18.19 12.95 -11.37
C GLY A 128 -19.34 13.18 -12.33
N VAL A 129 -20.30 14.02 -11.95
CA VAL A 129 -21.35 14.54 -12.85
C VAL A 129 -20.77 15.51 -13.90
N THR A 130 -19.54 15.98 -13.71
CA THR A 130 -18.86 16.97 -14.57
C THR A 130 -17.56 16.44 -15.15
N THR A 131 -17.31 16.73 -16.43
CA THR A 131 -15.99 16.56 -17.08
C THR A 131 -14.93 17.53 -16.57
N LEU A 132 -15.35 18.61 -15.89
CA LEU A 132 -14.47 19.62 -15.30
C LEU A 132 -13.95 19.16 -13.93
N PRO A 133 -12.68 19.44 -13.58
CA PRO A 133 -12.11 19.18 -12.26
C PRO A 133 -12.56 20.21 -11.22
N LEU A 134 -12.65 19.80 -9.95
CA LEU A 134 -12.76 20.73 -8.83
C LEU A 134 -11.36 21.05 -8.29
N LEU A 135 -10.84 22.22 -8.66
CA LEU A 135 -9.45 22.61 -8.42
C LEU A 135 -9.16 23.14 -7.00
N MET A 136 -10.18 23.48 -6.22
CA MET A 136 -10.02 24.10 -4.90
C MET A 136 -11.22 23.81 -4.00
N ILE A 137 -10.97 23.45 -2.73
CA ILE A 137 -11.94 23.54 -1.64
C ILE A 137 -11.31 24.34 -0.49
N ARG A 138 -12.05 25.33 0.00
CA ARG A 138 -11.76 26.14 1.19
C ARG A 138 -13.08 26.46 1.89
N PHE A 139 -13.02 26.63 3.21
CA PHE A 139 -14.11 27.04 4.10
C PHE A 139 -13.66 28.24 4.93
#